data_AF-A0A931MHV3-F1
#
_entry.id   AF-A0A931MHV3-F1
#
_cell.length_a   1.000
_cell.length_b   1.000
_cell.length_c   1.000
_cell.angle_alpha   90.00
_cell.angle_beta   90.00
_cell.angle_gamma   90.00
#
_symmetry.space_group_name_H-M   'P 1'
#
loop_
_entity.id
_entity.type
_entity.pdbx_description
1 polymer ?
#
loop_
_entity_poly.entity_id
_entity_poly.type
_entity_poly.pdbx_seq_one_letter_code
_entity_poly.pdbx_strand_id
1 'polypeptide(L)'
;MPRELKSAEEIQAEVRRLLHETEAVRHDKAEIGVPAVTALAELDATGCNWSMMYFRNARGYSNECAWAIMQVQTKCNLRDD
;
A
#
# COMPACT_ATOMS: atom_id res chain seq x y z
N MET A 1 7.05 5.10 16.79
CA MET A 1 8.22 5.64 16.07
C MET A 1 7.71 6.64 15.04
N PRO A 2 8.44 7.72 14.72
CA PRO A 2 8.07 8.58 13.61
C PRO A 2 8.08 7.75 12.31
N ARG A 3 7.14 8.04 11.41
CA ARG A 3 7.09 7.41 10.08
C ARG A 3 8.34 7.79 9.28
N GLU A 4 8.89 6.82 8.57
CA GLU A 4 9.98 7.06 7.62
C GLU A 4 9.44 7.77 6.36
N LEU A 5 10.22 8.66 5.76
CA LEU A 5 9.88 9.28 4.47
C LEU A 5 10.41 8.42 3.33
N LYS A 6 9.55 7.99 2.43
CA LYS A 6 9.87 7.11 1.29
C LYS A 6 9.37 7.66 -0.03
N SER A 7 10.04 7.31 -1.13
CA SER A 7 9.55 7.64 -2.48
C SER A 7 8.27 6.88 -2.81
N ALA A 8 7.57 7.33 -3.85
CA ALA A 8 6.37 6.65 -4.32
C ALA A 8 6.64 5.19 -4.73
N GLU A 9 7.77 4.93 -5.40
CA GLU A 9 8.18 3.59 -5.84
C GLU A 9 8.51 2.69 -4.65
N GLU A 10 9.17 3.20 -3.62
CA GLU A 10 9.50 2.44 -2.42
C GLU A 10 8.23 2.03 -1.66
N ILE A 11 7.27 2.94 -1.53
CA ILE A 11 5.96 2.66 -0.92
C ILE A 11 5.19 1.62 -1.76
N GLN A 12 5.14 1.81 -3.08
CA GLN A 12 4.48 0.87 -4.01
C GLN A 12 5.09 -0.52 -3.94
N ALA A 13 6.42 -0.62 -3.93
CA ALA A 13 7.13 -1.88 -3.84
C ALA A 13 6.85 -2.60 -2.52
N GLU A 14 6.81 -1.87 -1.40
CA GLU A 14 6.51 -2.47 -0.10
C GLU A 14 5.06 -2.95 0.01
N VAL A 15 4.10 -2.17 -0.48
CA VAL A 15 2.69 -2.61 -0.57
C VAL A 15 2.58 -3.86 -1.43
N ARG A 16 3.27 -3.89 -2.59
CA ARG A 16 3.30 -5.06 -3.47
C ARG A 16 3.88 -6.28 -2.76
N ARG A 17 5.00 -6.13 -2.05
CA ARG A 17 5.65 -7.21 -1.31
C ARG A 17 4.72 -7.80 -0.26
N LEU A 18 4.17 -6.96 0.61
CA LEU A 18 3.27 -7.41 1.69
C LEU A 18 2.00 -8.07 1.15
N LEU A 19 1.40 -7.50 0.11
CA LEU A 19 0.19 -8.06 -0.50
C LEU A 19 0.41 -9.47 -1.04
N HIS A 20 1.50 -9.71 -1.77
CA HIS A 20 1.80 -11.02 -2.36
C HIS A 20 2.37 -12.03 -1.36
N GLU A 21 2.76 -11.58 -0.16
CA GLU A 21 3.12 -12.45 0.96
C GLU A 21 1.90 -12.94 1.76
N THR A 22 0.72 -12.35 1.57
CA THR A 22 -0.51 -12.83 2.22
C THR A 22 -0.86 -14.24 1.76
N GLU A 23 -1.39 -15.06 2.68
CA GLU A 23 -1.66 -16.48 2.40
C GLU A 23 -2.59 -16.68 1.21
N ALA A 24 -3.68 -15.91 1.13
CA ALA A 24 -4.66 -16.02 0.05
C ALA A 24 -4.03 -15.74 -1.33
N VAL A 25 -3.31 -14.63 -1.47
CA VAL A 25 -2.67 -14.23 -2.73
C VAL A 25 -1.57 -15.23 -3.12
N ARG A 26 -0.77 -15.68 -2.14
CA ARG A 26 0.31 -16.64 -2.36
C ARG A 26 -0.22 -18.02 -2.77
N HIS A 27 -1.23 -18.53 -2.06
CA HIS A 27 -1.85 -19.82 -2.34
C HIS A 27 -2.45 -19.87 -3.74
N ASP A 28 -3.18 -18.81 -4.11
CA ASP A 28 -3.88 -18.73 -5.40
C ASP A 28 -2.95 -18.28 -6.54
N LYS A 29 -1.67 -17.97 -6.23
CA LYS A 29 -0.69 -17.40 -7.16
C LYS A 29 -1.25 -16.19 -7.92
N ALA A 30 -2.04 -15.38 -7.22
CA ALA A 30 -2.71 -14.24 -7.80
C ALA A 30 -1.72 -13.10 -8.06
N GLU A 31 -1.76 -12.55 -9.27
CA GLU A 31 -0.96 -11.38 -9.64
C GLU A 31 -1.82 -10.13 -9.57
N ILE A 32 -1.71 -9.40 -8.45
CA ILE A 32 -2.46 -8.19 -8.20
C ILE A 32 -1.63 -6.97 -8.62
N GLY A 33 -2.18 -6.17 -9.54
CA GLY A 33 -1.55 -4.93 -9.97
C GLY A 33 -1.71 -3.85 -8.91
N VAL A 34 -0.60 -3.47 -8.27
CA VAL A 34 -0.56 -2.38 -7.29
C VAL A 34 -0.50 -1.03 -8.01
N PRO A 35 -1.41 -0.10 -7.73
CA PRO A 35 -1.45 1.22 -8.38
C PRO A 35 -0.29 2.11 -7.92
N ALA A 36 -0.10 3.24 -8.60
CA ALA A 36 0.81 4.27 -8.13
C ALA A 36 0.29 4.91 -6.83
N VAL A 37 1.23 5.38 -6.00
CA VAL A 37 0.91 6.16 -4.80
C VAL A 37 0.26 7.48 -5.20
N THR A 38 -0.81 7.86 -4.52
CA THR A 38 -1.45 9.17 -4.66
C THR A 38 -1.21 9.99 -3.40
N ALA A 39 -0.57 11.15 -3.54
CA ALA A 39 -0.43 12.11 -2.45
C ALA A 39 -1.80 12.64 -2.01
N LEU A 40 -1.99 12.79 -0.71
CA LEU A 40 -3.16 13.46 -0.14
C LEU A 40 -2.85 14.94 0.07
N ALA A 41 -3.84 15.80 -0.20
CA ALA A 41 -3.72 17.24 0.04
C ALA A 41 -3.57 17.57 1.54
N GLU A 42 -4.16 16.73 2.40
CA GLU A 42 -4.08 16.82 3.85
C GLU A 42 -3.75 15.45 4.44
N LEU A 43 -3.16 15.44 5.63
CA LEU A 43 -2.93 14.20 6.35
C LEU A 43 -4.27 13.54 6.72
N ASP A 44 -4.33 12.21 6.60
CA ASP A 44 -5.47 11.45 7.08
C ASP A 44 -5.54 11.43 8.63
N ALA A 45 -6.59 10.81 9.17
CA ALA A 45 -6.80 10.70 10.62
C ALA A 45 -5.65 9.98 11.37
N THR A 46 -4.82 9.20 10.65
CA THR A 46 -3.66 8.52 11.21
C THR A 46 -2.38 9.36 11.07
N GLY A 47 -2.41 10.47 10.33
CA GLY A 47 -1.24 11.27 9.99
C GLY A 47 -0.49 10.78 8.74
N CYS A 48 -1.13 9.95 7.89
CA CYS A 48 -0.57 9.49 6.62
C CYS A 48 -0.88 10.50 5.50
N ASN A 49 0.10 10.79 4.63
CA ASN A 49 -0.04 11.76 3.54
C ASN A 49 -0.26 11.11 2.15
N TRP A 50 -0.59 9.83 2.09
CA TRP A 50 -0.78 9.14 0.82
C TRP A 50 -1.86 8.06 0.89
N SER A 51 -2.39 7.72 -0.27
CA SER A 51 -3.35 6.63 -0.46
C SER A 51 -3.06 5.84 -1.73
N MET A 52 -3.67 4.66 -1.84
CA MET A 52 -3.69 3.84 -3.04
C MET A 52 -5.10 3.32 -3.27
N MET A 53 -5.59 3.44 -4.50
CA MET A 53 -6.92 2.97 -4.90
C MET A 53 -6.84 2.26 -6.25
N TYR A 54 -7.86 1.45 -6.56
CA TYR A 54 -8.03 0.80 -7.87
C TYR A 54 -6.96 -0.27 -8.20
N PHE A 55 -6.73 -1.21 -7.28
CA PHE A 55 -5.88 -2.37 -7.54
C PHE A 55 -6.44 -3.23 -8.69
N ARG A 56 -5.58 -3.62 -9.63
CA ARG A 56 -5.96 -4.45 -10.77
C ARG A 56 -5.99 -5.93 -10.35
N ASN A 57 -7.00 -6.67 -10.79
CA ASN A 57 -7.20 -8.09 -10.43
C ASN A 57 -7.42 -8.36 -8.93
N ALA A 58 -7.81 -7.36 -8.15
CA ALA A 58 -8.02 -7.49 -6.70
C ALA A 58 -9.41 -8.05 -6.29
N ARG A 59 -10.22 -8.53 -7.24
CA ARG A 59 -11.54 -9.09 -6.92
C ARG A 59 -11.35 -10.36 -6.09
N GLY A 60 -11.90 -10.35 -4.87
CA GLY A 60 -11.71 -11.43 -3.89
C GLY A 60 -10.56 -11.20 -2.91
N TYR A 61 -9.74 -10.15 -3.09
CA TYR A 61 -8.57 -9.85 -2.26
C TYR A 61 -8.61 -8.46 -1.61
N SER A 62 -9.83 -7.90 -1.44
CA SER A 62 -9.99 -6.53 -0.95
C SER A 62 -9.47 -6.36 0.48
N ASN A 63 -9.57 -7.40 1.31
CA ASN A 63 -9.09 -7.39 2.68
C ASN A 63 -7.56 -7.39 2.73
N GLU A 64 -6.92 -8.18 1.88
CA GLU A 64 -5.47 -8.29 1.74
C GLU A 64 -4.88 -6.97 1.21
N CYS A 65 -5.54 -6.35 0.23
CA CYS A 65 -5.16 -5.03 -0.28
C CYS A 65 -5.24 -3.98 0.83
N ALA A 66 -6.36 -3.92 1.56
CA ALA A 66 -6.54 -2.97 2.65
C ALA A 66 -5.53 -3.20 3.78
N TRP A 67 -5.29 -4.46 4.16
CA TRP A 67 -4.30 -4.83 5.16
C TRP A 67 -2.89 -4.39 4.75
N ALA A 68 -2.47 -4.68 3.52
CA ALA A 68 -1.16 -4.30 3.02
C ALA A 68 -0.97 -2.78 3.05
N ILE A 69 -1.97 -2.00 2.60
CA ILE A 69 -1.94 -0.53 2.68
C ILE A 69 -1.76 -0.08 4.13
N MET A 70 -2.61 -0.55 5.05
CA MET A 70 -2.57 -0.14 6.46
C MET A 70 -1.21 -0.44 7.11
N GLN A 71 -0.63 -1.62 6.82
CA GLN A 71 0.69 -1.98 7.34
C GLN A 71 1.77 -1.01 6.88
N VAL A 72 1.75 -0.58 5.61
CA VAL A 72 2.73 0.39 5.10
C VAL A 72 2.46 1.80 5.64
N GLN A 73 1.19 2.22 5.70
CA GLN A 73 0.80 3.52 6.26
C GLN A 73 1.18 3.68 7.74
N THR A 74 1.34 2.60 8.51
CA THR A 74 1.84 2.70 9.89
C THR A 74 3.33 2.98 9.98
N LYS A 75 4.10 2.73 8.91
CA LYS A 75 5.56 2.76 8.89
C LYS A 75 6.13 3.96 8.13
N CYS A 76 5.47 4.41 7.07
CA CYS A 76 6.02 5.46 6.21
C CYS A 76 5.00 6.48 5.70
N ASN A 77 5.53 7.67 5.40
CA ASN A 77 4.88 8.73 4.65
C ASN A 77 5.59 8.90 3.30
N LEU A 78 4.86 9.41 2.32
CA LEU A 78 5.39 9.80 1.03
C LEU A 78 6.30 11.02 1.24
N ARG A 79 7.51 10.98 0.68
CA ARG A 79 8.41 12.12 0.66
C ARG A 79 7.93 13.11 -0.40
N ASP A 80 8.01 14.40 -0.08
CA ASP A 80 7.89 15.46 -1.09
C ASP A 80 9.12 15.38 -2.01
N ASP A 81 8.94 15.05 -3.27
CA ASP A 81 9.99 15.09 -4.31
C ASP A 81 9.96 16.44 -5.06
#